data_AF-A0A1I2QMT7-F1
#
_entry.id   AF-A0A1I2QMT7-F1
#
_cell.length_a   1.000
_cell.length_b   1.000
_cell.length_c   1.000
_cell.angle_alpha   90.00
_cell.angle_beta   90.00
_cell.angle_gamma   90.00
#
_symmetry.space_group_name_H-M   'P 1'
#
loop_
_entity.id
_entity.type
_entity.pdbx_description
1 polymer ?
#
loop_
_entity_poly.entity_id
_entity_poly.type
_entity_poly.pdbx_seq_one_letter_code
_entity_poly.pdbx_strand_id
1 'polypeptide(L)'
;MKSVVKVGERRRQQGVALVMALIVLVAMTLAGLAMMRSVDTSSLIAGNLAFKQSAAISADAGVEAAIAWVHGNPGGLDADAGGNGYSASSQAALDLTGNDTAEANDDLDWSDKGVVAQLPVDTAGNQVSYVIHRMCDVAGEFDPAKCSTAPSGAAPIGDNSIGILKPMLTYQPLNGNSLAGSTVALYRITVRVVGPRSNVSFVQAVISQ
;
A
#
# COMPACT_ATOMS: atom_id res chain seq x y z
N MET A 1 -66.71 -72.73 12.91
CA MET A 1 -65.60 -72.08 13.64
C MET A 1 -65.44 -70.66 13.08
N LYS A 2 -65.63 -69.63 13.92
CA LYS A 2 -65.65 -68.22 13.53
C LYS A 2 -64.23 -67.69 13.30
N SER A 3 -63.99 -67.15 12.11
CA SER A 3 -62.79 -66.36 11.79
C SER A 3 -62.86 -65.03 12.55
N VAL A 4 -61.87 -64.79 13.42
CA VAL A 4 -61.71 -63.53 14.15
C VAL A 4 -60.87 -62.59 13.27
N VAL A 5 -61.52 -61.61 12.65
CA VAL A 5 -60.85 -60.50 11.97
C VAL A 5 -60.38 -59.51 13.04
N LYS A 6 -59.05 -59.41 13.25
CA LYS A 6 -58.46 -58.34 14.07
C LYS A 6 -58.58 -57.01 13.33
N VAL A 7 -59.41 -56.11 13.85
CA VAL A 7 -59.49 -54.72 13.40
C VAL A 7 -58.25 -53.98 13.92
N GLY A 8 -57.39 -53.52 13.01
CA GLY A 8 -56.23 -52.70 13.35
C GLY A 8 -56.66 -51.33 13.89
N GLU A 9 -56.07 -50.92 15.01
CA GLU A 9 -56.28 -49.60 15.59
C GLU A 9 -55.85 -48.50 14.61
N ARG A 10 -56.79 -47.65 14.20
CA ARG A 10 -56.46 -46.42 13.47
C ARG A 10 -55.82 -45.44 14.44
N ARG A 11 -54.49 -45.37 14.45
CA ARG A 11 -53.75 -44.27 15.10
C ARG A 11 -54.25 -42.95 14.52
N ARG A 12 -54.96 -42.17 15.35
CA ARG A 12 -55.30 -40.77 15.06
C ARG A 12 -53.98 -39.99 14.95
N GLN A 13 -53.58 -39.66 13.73
CA GLN A 13 -52.50 -38.71 13.48
C GLN A 13 -52.94 -37.36 14.05
N GLN A 14 -52.38 -37.01 15.20
CA GLN A 14 -52.53 -35.70 15.82
C GLN A 14 -51.86 -34.65 14.93
N GLY A 15 -52.42 -33.45 14.86
CA GLY A 15 -52.04 -32.32 13.99
C GLY A 15 -50.63 -31.73 14.16
N VAL A 16 -49.67 -32.52 14.64
CA VAL A 16 -48.25 -32.17 14.84
C VAL A 16 -47.49 -32.09 13.52
N ALA A 17 -47.93 -32.78 12.46
CA ALA A 17 -47.27 -32.76 11.15
C ALA A 17 -47.20 -31.35 10.53
N LEU A 18 -48.26 -30.54 10.69
CA LEU A 18 -48.28 -29.15 10.20
C LEU A 18 -47.27 -28.27 10.95
N VAL A 19 -47.19 -28.43 12.28
CA VAL A 19 -46.27 -27.66 13.13
C VAL A 19 -44.82 -27.99 12.79
N MET A 20 -44.50 -29.27 12.60
CA MET A 20 -43.16 -29.71 12.20
C MET A 20 -42.79 -29.19 10.81
N ALA A 21 -43.72 -29.26 9.84
CA ALA A 21 -43.50 -28.70 8.51
C ALA A 21 -43.21 -27.19 8.56
N LEU A 22 -43.91 -26.45 9.41
CA LEU A 22 -43.73 -25.01 9.56
C LEU A 22 -42.39 -24.65 10.23
N ILE A 23 -41.97 -25.42 11.25
CA ILE A 23 -40.64 -25.26 11.87
C ILE A 23 -39.54 -25.52 10.84
N VAL A 24 -39.65 -26.58 10.04
CA VAL A 24 -38.66 -26.91 9.00
C VAL A 24 -38.62 -25.81 7.93
N LEU A 25 -39.78 -25.30 7.52
CA LEU A 25 -39.86 -24.21 6.54
C LEU A 25 -39.20 -22.93 7.08
N VAL A 26 -39.44 -22.58 8.36
CA VAL A 26 -38.76 -21.45 9.00
C VAL A 26 -37.25 -21.70 9.10
N ALA A 27 -36.81 -22.90 9.49
CA ALA A 27 -35.39 -23.23 9.58
C ALA A 27 -34.68 -23.11 8.21
N MET A 28 -35.31 -23.62 7.13
CA MET A 28 -34.77 -23.51 5.77
C MET A 28 -34.70 -22.05 5.27
N THR A 29 -35.72 -21.24 5.59
CA THR A 29 -35.70 -19.81 5.22
C THR A 29 -34.63 -19.01 5.96
N LEU A 30 -34.42 -19.29 7.25
CA LEU A 30 -33.31 -18.69 8.03
C LEU A 30 -31.94 -19.12 7.49
N ALA A 31 -31.77 -20.38 7.10
CA ALA A 31 -30.55 -20.87 6.45
C ALA A 31 -30.31 -20.18 5.09
N GLY A 32 -31.36 -20.00 4.29
CA GLY A 32 -31.28 -19.28 3.01
C GLY A 32 -30.87 -17.81 3.16
N LEU A 33 -31.45 -17.10 4.14
CA LEU A 33 -31.08 -15.72 4.47
C LEU A 33 -29.63 -15.59 4.93
N ALA A 34 -29.17 -16.52 5.77
CA ALA A 34 -27.77 -16.57 6.20
C ALA A 34 -26.81 -16.77 5.02
N MET A 35 -27.18 -17.63 4.06
CA MET A 35 -26.39 -17.87 2.85
C MET A 35 -26.32 -16.62 1.95
N MET A 36 -27.43 -15.92 1.71
CA MET A 36 -27.42 -14.68 0.91
C MET A 36 -26.48 -13.62 1.48
N ARG A 37 -26.57 -13.36 2.80
CA ARG A 37 -25.65 -12.44 3.48
C ARG A 37 -24.18 -12.88 3.38
N SER A 38 -23.94 -14.19 3.43
CA SER A 38 -22.60 -14.74 3.26
C SER A 38 -22.04 -14.48 1.85
N VAL A 39 -22.89 -14.57 0.81
CA VAL A 39 -22.49 -14.29 -0.58
C VAL A 39 -22.27 -12.80 -0.83
N ASP A 40 -23.11 -11.93 -0.28
CA ASP A 40 -22.92 -10.49 -0.39
C ASP A 40 -21.59 -10.06 0.27
N THR A 41 -21.32 -10.59 1.47
CA THR A 41 -20.06 -10.32 2.19
C THR A 41 -18.85 -10.85 1.41
N SER A 42 -18.92 -12.08 0.87
CA SER A 42 -17.82 -12.65 0.09
C SER A 42 -17.57 -11.86 -1.21
N SER A 43 -18.63 -11.34 -1.84
CA SER A 43 -18.53 -10.51 -3.04
C SER A 43 -17.85 -9.17 -2.75
N LEU A 44 -18.19 -8.51 -1.63
CA LEU A 44 -17.53 -7.26 -1.22
C LEU A 44 -16.05 -7.48 -0.89
N ILE A 45 -15.73 -8.57 -0.18
CA ILE A 45 -14.34 -8.94 0.13
C ILE A 45 -13.56 -9.21 -1.15
N ALA A 46 -14.13 -9.98 -2.08
CA ALA A 46 -13.52 -10.26 -3.37
C ALA A 46 -13.30 -8.99 -4.19
N GLY A 47 -14.26 -8.06 -4.18
CA GLY A 47 -14.14 -6.76 -4.85
C GLY A 47 -13.02 -5.89 -4.28
N ASN A 48 -12.89 -5.81 -2.96
CA ASN A 48 -11.82 -5.06 -2.31
C ASN A 48 -10.44 -5.70 -2.52
N LEU A 49 -10.37 -7.04 -2.52
CA LEU A 49 -9.13 -7.75 -2.83
C LEU A 49 -8.71 -7.53 -4.28
N ALA A 50 -9.64 -7.61 -5.22
CA ALA A 50 -9.39 -7.33 -6.63
C ALA A 50 -8.92 -5.89 -6.83
N PHE A 51 -9.51 -4.91 -6.12
CA PHE A 51 -9.00 -3.53 -6.14
C PHE A 51 -7.59 -3.45 -5.59
N LYS A 52 -7.27 -4.07 -4.44
CA LYS A 52 -5.91 -4.04 -3.88
C LYS A 52 -4.88 -4.64 -4.83
N GLN A 53 -5.20 -5.76 -5.49
CA GLN A 53 -4.32 -6.38 -6.47
C GLN A 53 -4.13 -5.49 -7.70
N SER A 54 -5.21 -4.95 -8.25
CA SER A 54 -5.13 -4.00 -9.37
C SER A 54 -4.32 -2.77 -8.99
N ALA A 55 -4.58 -2.19 -7.81
CA ALA A 55 -3.90 -1.00 -7.35
C ALA A 55 -2.41 -1.23 -7.11
N ALA A 56 -2.02 -2.41 -6.61
CA ALA A 56 -0.60 -2.77 -6.46
C ALA A 56 0.10 -2.82 -7.83
N ILE A 57 -0.50 -3.50 -8.82
CA ILE A 57 0.06 -3.58 -10.18
C ILE A 57 0.18 -2.19 -10.82
N SER A 58 -0.85 -1.35 -10.66
CA SER A 58 -0.81 0.03 -11.17
C SER A 58 0.18 0.91 -10.41
N ALA A 59 0.38 0.65 -9.12
CA ALA A 59 1.35 1.38 -8.31
C ALA A 59 2.79 1.10 -8.74
N ASP A 60 3.10 -0.13 -9.16
CA ASP A 60 4.42 -0.48 -9.69
C ASP A 60 4.79 0.41 -10.89
N ALA A 61 3.84 0.70 -11.78
CA ALA A 61 4.06 1.65 -12.88
C ALA A 61 4.38 3.08 -12.39
N GLY A 62 3.75 3.52 -11.29
CA GLY A 62 4.06 4.79 -10.65
C GLY A 62 5.44 4.81 -10.01
N VAL A 63 5.84 3.72 -9.36
CA VAL A 63 7.19 3.55 -8.78
C VAL A 63 8.24 3.58 -9.88
N GLU A 64 8.07 2.84 -10.98
CA GLU A 64 9.01 2.84 -12.09
C GLU A 64 9.11 4.20 -12.78
N ALA A 65 8.00 4.92 -12.95
CA ALA A 65 8.02 6.29 -13.47
C ALA A 65 8.82 7.25 -12.57
N ALA A 66 8.66 7.12 -11.26
CA ALA A 66 9.40 7.90 -10.28
C ALA A 66 10.90 7.56 -10.28
N ILE A 67 11.26 6.27 -10.32
CA ILE A 67 12.66 5.80 -10.43
C ILE A 67 13.30 6.36 -11.70
N ALA A 68 12.61 6.23 -12.84
CA ALA A 68 13.10 6.73 -14.12
C ALA A 68 13.34 8.24 -14.08
N TRP A 69 12.47 9.01 -13.41
CA TRP A 69 12.65 10.44 -13.23
C TRP A 69 13.88 10.77 -12.36
N VAL A 70 14.05 10.11 -11.22
CA VAL A 70 15.21 10.33 -10.33
C VAL A 70 16.52 10.00 -11.05
N HIS A 71 16.59 8.86 -11.73
CA HIS A 71 17.78 8.45 -12.49
C HIS A 71 18.06 9.33 -13.71
N GLY A 72 17.01 9.92 -14.30
CA GLY A 72 17.13 10.86 -15.41
C GLY A 72 17.65 12.25 -15.02
N ASN A 73 17.72 12.57 -13.72
CA ASN A 73 18.06 13.90 -13.21
C ASN A 73 19.24 13.91 -12.20
N PRO A 74 20.41 13.30 -12.49
CA PRO A 74 21.47 13.09 -11.49
C PRO A 74 22.09 14.37 -10.89
N GLY A 75 21.90 15.54 -11.51
CA GLY A 75 22.38 16.84 -11.00
C GLY A 75 21.27 17.84 -10.65
N GLY A 76 20.01 17.39 -10.65
CA GLY A 76 18.83 18.24 -10.45
C GLY A 76 18.07 17.98 -9.14
N LEU A 77 18.73 17.36 -8.16
CA LEU A 77 18.08 16.82 -6.95
C LEU A 77 18.39 17.64 -5.67
N ASP A 78 19.01 18.80 -5.84
CA ASP A 78 19.30 19.72 -4.73
C ASP A 78 18.17 20.70 -4.46
N ALA A 79 17.24 20.87 -5.42
CA ALA A 79 16.09 21.74 -5.31
C ALA A 79 14.78 20.98 -5.57
N ASP A 80 13.69 21.46 -4.98
CA ASP A 80 12.37 20.88 -5.20
C ASP A 80 11.95 21.01 -6.67
N ALA A 81 11.30 19.96 -7.19
CA ALA A 81 10.71 19.93 -8.50
C ALA A 81 9.28 19.40 -8.37
N GLY A 82 8.44 20.16 -7.67
CA GLY A 82 7.08 19.74 -7.31
C GLY A 82 6.19 19.40 -8.51
N GLY A 83 6.36 20.05 -9.66
CA GLY A 83 5.65 19.69 -10.90
C GLY A 83 5.93 18.26 -11.40
N ASN A 84 7.04 17.67 -10.94
CA ASN A 84 7.42 16.28 -11.18
C ASN A 84 7.26 15.40 -9.94
N GLY A 85 6.53 15.88 -8.92
CA GLY A 85 6.32 15.15 -7.69
C GLY A 85 7.53 15.14 -6.75
N TYR A 86 8.59 15.91 -7.01
CA TYR A 86 9.85 15.77 -6.29
C TYR A 86 10.08 16.86 -5.23
N SER A 87 10.51 16.42 -4.05
CA SER A 87 10.97 17.25 -2.95
C SER A 87 12.39 16.84 -2.53
N ALA A 88 13.29 17.81 -2.43
CA ALA A 88 14.68 17.62 -2.01
C ALA A 88 14.84 17.40 -0.50
N SER A 89 13.73 17.40 0.25
CA SER A 89 13.67 17.08 1.67
C SER A 89 12.64 15.99 1.97
N SER A 90 12.73 15.42 3.17
CA SER A 90 11.90 14.30 3.62
C SER A 90 10.46 14.69 3.92
N GLN A 91 10.21 15.98 4.14
CA GLN A 91 8.91 16.54 4.56
C GLN A 91 8.29 15.72 5.70
N ALA A 92 9.06 15.49 6.77
CA ALA A 92 8.65 14.64 7.89
C ALA A 92 7.38 15.10 8.63
N ALA A 93 7.01 16.38 8.50
CA ALA A 93 5.80 16.95 9.09
C ALA A 93 4.57 16.89 8.16
N LEU A 94 4.72 16.40 6.93
CA LEU A 94 3.63 16.28 5.96
C LEU A 94 3.01 14.87 6.06
N ASP A 95 1.70 14.80 6.23
CA ASP A 95 0.94 13.56 6.16
C ASP A 95 0.63 13.22 4.69
N LEU A 96 1.31 12.19 4.19
CA LEU A 96 1.14 11.74 2.81
C LEU A 96 -0.19 11.01 2.57
N THR A 97 -0.82 10.49 3.62
CA THR A 97 -2.00 9.62 3.53
C THR A 97 -3.28 10.25 4.06
N GLY A 98 -3.16 11.32 4.84
CA GLY A 98 -4.26 11.99 5.54
C GLY A 98 -4.87 11.14 6.65
N ASN A 99 -4.05 10.34 7.33
CA ASN A 99 -4.49 9.39 8.35
C ASN A 99 -3.57 9.35 9.59
N ASP A 100 -2.49 10.13 9.63
CA ASP A 100 -1.60 10.27 10.78
C ASP A 100 -2.14 11.29 11.80
N THR A 101 -2.80 12.36 11.34
CA THR A 101 -3.42 13.35 12.23
C THR A 101 -4.93 13.53 11.96
N ALA A 102 -5.64 14.16 12.91
CA ALA A 102 -7.07 14.43 12.79
C ALA A 102 -7.38 15.74 12.03
N GLU A 103 -6.38 16.62 11.90
CA GLU A 103 -6.50 17.93 11.27
C GLU A 103 -5.92 17.84 9.87
N ALA A 104 -6.67 18.22 8.82
CA ALA A 104 -6.22 18.08 7.44
C ALA A 104 -5.22 19.17 6.99
N ASN A 105 -4.56 19.87 7.92
CA ASN A 105 -3.69 21.00 7.61
C ASN A 105 -2.26 20.59 7.23
N ASP A 106 -1.85 19.37 7.60
CA ASP A 106 -0.60 18.76 7.22
C ASP A 106 -0.75 17.68 6.13
N ASP A 107 -1.97 17.45 5.65
CA ASP A 107 -2.25 16.51 4.56
C ASP A 107 -1.64 16.99 3.23
N LEU A 108 -1.00 16.07 2.52
CA LEU A 108 -0.60 16.27 1.13
C LEU A 108 -1.84 16.36 0.22
N ASP A 109 -1.99 17.50 -0.46
CA ASP A 109 -3.01 17.65 -1.51
C ASP A 109 -2.63 16.87 -2.78
N TRP A 110 -3.17 15.66 -2.91
CA TRP A 110 -2.98 14.81 -4.09
C TRP A 110 -3.62 15.33 -5.38
N SER A 111 -4.35 16.45 -5.34
CA SER A 111 -4.89 17.14 -6.52
C SER A 111 -3.99 18.27 -7.04
N ASP A 112 -2.99 18.69 -6.25
CA ASP A 112 -2.06 19.73 -6.63
C ASP A 112 -0.95 19.21 -7.57
N LYS A 113 -1.11 19.51 -8.86
CA LYS A 113 -0.13 19.18 -9.90
C LYS A 113 1.18 19.97 -9.80
N GLY A 114 1.24 20.98 -8.92
CA GLY A 114 2.46 21.71 -8.58
C GLY A 114 3.34 20.97 -7.58
N VAL A 115 2.83 19.93 -6.92
CA VAL A 115 3.53 19.14 -5.88
C VAL A 115 3.51 17.64 -6.17
N VAL A 116 2.57 17.18 -6.99
CA VAL A 116 2.34 15.75 -7.28
C VAL A 116 2.44 15.48 -8.78
N ALA A 117 3.15 14.40 -9.14
CA ALA A 117 3.15 13.89 -10.50
C ALA A 117 1.99 12.90 -10.71
N GLN A 118 1.27 13.06 -11.81
CA GLN A 118 0.12 12.23 -12.15
C GLN A 118 0.34 11.52 -13.49
N LEU A 119 0.21 10.19 -13.51
CA LEU A 119 0.28 9.40 -14.74
C LEU A 119 -1.07 9.45 -15.47
N PRO A 120 -1.13 9.05 -16.75
CA PRO A 120 -2.39 8.76 -17.42
C PRO A 120 -3.19 7.67 -16.67
N VAL A 121 -4.52 7.70 -16.79
CA VAL A 121 -5.39 6.64 -16.28
C VAL A 121 -5.05 5.33 -16.99
N ASP A 122 -4.90 4.25 -16.21
CA ASP A 122 -4.56 2.94 -16.75
C ASP A 122 -5.76 2.26 -17.46
N THR A 123 -5.51 1.12 -18.10
CA THR A 123 -6.55 0.34 -18.79
C THR A 123 -7.61 -0.24 -17.85
N ALA A 124 -7.30 -0.37 -16.56
CA ALA A 124 -8.22 -0.83 -15.53
C ALA A 124 -9.05 0.32 -14.91
N GLY A 125 -8.82 1.57 -15.35
CA GLY A 125 -9.50 2.77 -14.88
C GLY A 125 -8.93 3.33 -13.57
N ASN A 126 -7.74 2.93 -13.15
CA ASN A 126 -7.07 3.50 -11.99
C ASN A 126 -6.26 4.75 -12.37
N GLN A 127 -6.38 5.77 -11.54
CA GLN A 127 -5.57 6.97 -11.60
C GLN A 127 -4.37 6.82 -10.67
N VAL A 128 -3.16 6.80 -11.23
CA VAL A 128 -1.91 6.69 -10.48
C VAL A 128 -1.27 8.08 -10.34
N SER A 129 -0.87 8.43 -9.12
CA SER A 129 -0.11 9.66 -8.80
C SER A 129 1.03 9.31 -7.86
N TYR A 130 2.16 10.01 -7.96
CA TYR A 130 3.31 9.76 -7.12
C TYR A 130 3.98 11.05 -6.64
N VAL A 131 4.65 10.92 -5.49
CA VAL A 131 5.58 11.90 -4.95
C VAL A 131 6.88 11.22 -4.55
N ILE A 132 7.97 11.95 -4.65
CA ILE A 132 9.34 11.53 -4.39
C ILE A 132 9.90 12.48 -3.35
N HIS A 133 10.29 11.94 -2.21
CA HIS A 133 10.99 12.67 -1.16
C HIS A 133 12.41 12.16 -1.07
N ARG A 134 13.38 13.05 -1.22
CA ARG A 134 14.75 12.76 -0.81
C ARG A 134 14.78 12.71 0.72
N MET A 135 15.33 11.67 1.32
CA MET A 135 15.32 11.47 2.77
C MET A 135 16.37 12.34 3.48
N CYS A 136 16.36 13.64 3.21
CA CYS A 136 17.18 14.67 3.84
C CYS A 136 16.33 15.55 4.76
N ASP A 137 16.96 16.11 5.79
CA ASP A 137 16.28 17.04 6.71
C ASP A 137 15.98 18.38 6.05
N VAL A 138 16.83 18.80 5.11
CA VAL A 138 16.73 20.07 4.38
C VAL A 138 17.03 19.87 2.89
N ALA A 139 16.47 20.74 2.05
CA ALA A 139 16.85 20.84 0.65
C ALA A 139 18.26 21.43 0.49
N GLY A 140 18.88 21.18 -0.66
CA GLY A 140 20.22 21.64 -1.01
C GLY A 140 21.16 20.52 -1.43
N GLU A 141 22.45 20.85 -1.50
CA GLU A 141 23.52 19.91 -1.84
C GLU A 141 23.53 18.70 -0.90
N PHE A 142 23.91 17.54 -1.44
CA PHE A 142 24.02 16.32 -0.66
C PHE A 142 24.96 16.45 0.53
N ASP A 143 24.42 16.29 1.73
CA ASP A 143 25.20 16.19 2.97
C ASP A 143 24.88 14.85 3.66
N PRO A 144 25.82 13.89 3.71
CA PRO A 144 25.61 12.60 4.35
C PRO A 144 25.35 12.71 5.86
N ALA A 145 25.60 13.86 6.49
CA ALA A 145 25.27 14.09 7.89
C ALA A 145 23.80 14.49 8.13
N LYS A 146 23.09 14.98 7.09
CA LYS A 146 21.71 15.47 7.16
C LYS A 146 20.74 14.66 6.32
N CYS A 147 21.22 13.59 5.72
CA CYS A 147 20.46 12.71 4.84
C CYS A 147 20.54 11.27 5.32
N SER A 148 19.46 10.53 5.12
CA SER A 148 19.46 9.09 5.23
C SER A 148 20.24 8.52 4.06
N THR A 149 21.34 7.83 4.36
CA THR A 149 22.27 7.32 3.34
C THR A 149 22.28 5.80 3.28
N ALA A 150 22.49 5.25 2.09
CA ALA A 150 22.91 3.87 1.90
C ALA A 150 24.38 3.81 1.42
N PRO A 151 25.09 2.71 1.69
CA PRO A 151 26.42 2.51 1.11
C PRO A 151 26.27 2.21 -0.38
N SER A 152 27.01 2.91 -1.25
CA SER A 152 27.13 2.50 -2.65
C SER A 152 28.37 1.63 -2.83
N GLY A 153 28.18 0.47 -3.46
CA GLY A 153 29.21 -0.55 -3.68
C GLY A 153 30.24 -0.21 -4.76
N ALA A 154 30.46 1.07 -5.07
CA ALA A 154 31.34 1.50 -6.16
C ALA A 154 32.83 1.56 -5.77
N ALA A 155 33.32 0.63 -4.96
CA ALA A 155 34.75 0.40 -4.81
C ALA A 155 35.13 -0.86 -5.63
N PRO A 156 36.05 -0.78 -6.62
CA PRO A 156 36.52 -1.95 -7.38
C PRO A 156 37.51 -2.81 -6.58
N ILE A 157 37.30 -2.95 -5.26
CA ILE A 157 38.19 -3.68 -4.37
C ILE A 157 37.33 -4.55 -3.46
N GLY A 158 37.25 -5.83 -3.84
CA GLY A 158 36.93 -7.00 -3.03
C GLY A 158 35.90 -6.85 -1.90
N ASP A 159 34.77 -7.53 -2.09
CA ASP A 159 33.90 -8.14 -1.08
C ASP A 159 34.30 -7.85 0.36
N ASN A 160 33.76 -6.77 0.93
CA ASN A 160 33.64 -6.56 2.37
C ASN A 160 32.49 -5.58 2.60
N SER A 161 31.47 -6.00 3.37
CA SER A 161 30.48 -5.10 3.96
C SER A 161 31.19 -4.10 4.86
N ILE A 162 31.59 -2.96 4.32
CA ILE A 162 32.00 -1.80 5.12
C ILE A 162 30.71 -1.19 5.64
N GLY A 163 30.36 -1.56 6.87
CA GLY A 163 29.37 -0.84 7.65
C GLY A 163 29.67 0.66 7.60
N ILE A 164 28.65 1.47 7.34
CA ILE A 164 28.77 2.91 7.17
C ILE A 164 29.55 3.52 8.35
N LEU A 165 30.53 4.35 7.97
CA LEU A 165 31.04 5.44 8.76
C LEU A 165 29.86 6.37 9.15
N LYS A 166 29.19 6.07 10.26
CA LYS A 166 29.04 7.16 11.23
C LYS A 166 30.48 7.61 11.44
N PRO A 167 30.86 8.88 11.26
CA PRO A 167 32.13 9.30 11.83
C PRO A 167 32.02 8.91 13.31
N MET A 168 32.73 7.85 13.69
CA MET A 168 33.06 7.55 15.07
C MET A 168 33.78 8.81 15.52
N LEU A 169 33.03 9.77 16.08
CA LEU A 169 33.57 10.98 16.69
C LEU A 169 34.52 10.65 17.87
N THR A 170 34.73 9.36 18.17
CA THR A 170 35.47 8.88 19.33
C THR A 170 36.61 7.91 19.00
N TYR A 171 36.80 7.45 17.75
CA TYR A 171 37.91 6.54 17.44
C TYR A 171 38.52 6.85 16.07
N GLN A 172 39.69 7.50 16.12
CA GLN A 172 40.68 7.67 15.06
C GLN A 172 40.28 8.55 13.85
N PRO A 173 40.87 9.75 13.67
CA PRO A 173 40.74 10.46 12.40
C PRO A 173 41.45 9.66 11.30
N LEU A 174 40.70 9.23 10.28
CA LEU A 174 41.27 8.61 9.09
C LEU A 174 41.97 9.70 8.27
N ASN A 175 43.30 9.73 8.33
CA ASN A 175 44.14 10.51 7.43
C ASN A 175 44.19 9.84 6.06
N GLY A 176 43.63 10.48 5.04
CA GLY A 176 43.88 10.14 3.64
C GLY A 176 42.62 9.95 2.81
N ASN A 177 42.61 10.62 1.66
CA ASN A 177 41.63 10.61 0.56
C ASN A 177 41.35 9.24 -0.09
N SER A 178 41.29 8.13 0.64
CA SER A 178 41.24 6.80 0.01
C SER A 178 40.50 5.75 0.83
N LEU A 179 39.25 6.02 1.21
CA LEU A 179 38.24 5.01 1.61
C LEU A 179 36.81 5.59 1.51
N ALA A 180 36.58 6.49 0.57
CA ALA A 180 35.23 6.98 0.27
C ALA A 180 34.45 5.87 -0.43
N GLY A 181 33.87 4.95 0.35
CA GLY A 181 32.67 4.27 -0.10
C GLY A 181 31.68 5.38 -0.45
N SER A 182 31.35 5.52 -1.72
CA SER A 182 30.42 6.56 -2.17
C SER A 182 29.12 6.36 -1.38
N THR A 183 28.67 7.37 -0.64
CA THR A 183 27.41 7.31 0.10
C THR A 183 26.35 7.92 -0.77
N VAL A 184 25.20 7.27 -0.83
CA VAL A 184 24.09 7.66 -1.72
C VAL A 184 22.89 8.04 -0.88
N ALA A 185 22.15 9.06 -1.33
CA ALA A 185 20.92 9.47 -0.68
C ALA A 185 19.84 8.40 -0.89
N LEU A 186 19.02 8.18 0.14
CA LEU A 186 17.78 7.41 0.02
C LEU A 186 16.64 8.32 -0.44
N TYR A 187 15.78 7.78 -1.29
CA TYR A 187 14.57 8.43 -1.76
C TYR A 187 13.36 7.57 -1.39
N ARG A 188 12.34 8.18 -0.80
CA ARG A 188 11.04 7.56 -0.56
C ARG A 188 10.10 7.97 -1.68
N ILE A 189 9.58 6.98 -2.38
CA ILE A 189 8.55 7.15 -3.38
C ILE A 189 7.23 6.74 -2.75
N THR A 190 6.25 7.62 -2.77
CA THR A 190 4.88 7.31 -2.33
C THR A 190 3.96 7.42 -3.52
N VAL A 191 3.25 6.33 -3.81
CA VAL A 191 2.30 6.24 -4.92
C VAL A 191 0.90 6.11 -4.35
N ARG A 192 0.00 6.95 -4.85
CA ARG A 192 -1.43 6.89 -4.58
C ARG A 192 -2.16 6.40 -5.81
N VAL A 193 -2.97 5.37 -5.64
CA VAL A 193 -3.82 4.82 -6.69
C VAL A 193 -5.27 5.02 -6.32
N VAL A 194 -6.01 5.72 -7.17
CA VAL A 194 -7.46 5.94 -7.04
C VAL A 194 -8.18 5.08 -8.07
N GLY A 195 -8.99 4.14 -7.61
CA GLY A 195 -9.76 3.26 -8.49
C GLY A 195 -11.09 3.86 -8.95
N PRO A 196 -11.77 3.21 -9.92
CA PRO A 196 -13.05 3.67 -10.48
C PRO A 196 -14.19 3.83 -9.47
N ARG A 197 -14.10 3.17 -8.31
CA ARG A 197 -15.10 3.24 -7.22
C ARG A 197 -14.68 4.19 -6.09
N SER A 198 -13.76 5.10 -6.36
CA SER A 198 -13.18 6.02 -5.36
C SER A 198 -12.47 5.31 -4.21
N ASN A 199 -12.04 4.06 -4.42
CA ASN A 199 -11.16 3.37 -3.49
C ASN A 199 -9.74 3.93 -3.65
N VAL A 200 -9.04 4.13 -2.53
CA VAL A 200 -7.68 4.66 -2.52
C VAL A 200 -6.75 3.60 -1.92
N SER A 201 -5.60 3.40 -2.55
CA SER A 201 -4.51 2.59 -2.01
C SER A 201 -3.20 3.36 -2.12
N PHE A 202 -2.35 3.20 -1.11
CA PHE A 202 -1.01 3.77 -1.10
C PHE A 202 0.03 2.66 -1.14
N VAL A 203 1.11 2.91 -1.87
CA VAL A 203 2.29 2.04 -1.92
C VAL A 203 3.52 2.91 -1.73
N GLN A 204 4.45 2.44 -0.90
CA GLN A 204 5.72 3.13 -0.66
C GLN A 204 6.89 2.25 -1.03
N ALA A 205 7.87 2.84 -1.71
CA ALA A 205 9.13 2.23 -2.05
C ALA A 205 10.28 3.13 -1.61
N VAL A 206 11.39 2.53 -1.19
CA VAL A 206 12.61 3.27 -0.88
C VAL A 206 13.72 2.80 -1.81
N ILE A 207 14.36 3.74 -2.49
CA ILE A 207 15.45 3.49 -3.43
C ILE A 207 16.70 4.27 -3.01
N SER A 208 17.85 3.83 -3.49
CA SER A 208 19.12 4.56 -3.41
C SER A 208 19.62 4.86 -4.82
N GLN A 209 20.15 6.06 -5.03
CA GLN A 209 20.77 6.48 -6.30
C GLN A 209 22.25 6.80 -6.12
#